data_AF-A0A5J4XP67-F1
#
_entry.id   AF-A0A5J4XP67-F1
#
_cell.length_a   1.000
_cell.length_b   1.000
_cell.length_c   1.000
_cell.angle_alpha   90.00
_cell.angle_beta   90.00
_cell.angle_gamma   90.00
#
_symmetry.space_group_name_H-M   'P 1'
#
loop_
_entity.id
_entity.type
_entity.pdbx_description
1 polymer ?
#
loop_
_entity_poly.entity_id
_entity_poly.type
_entity_poly.pdbx_seq_one_letter_code
_entity_poly.pdbx_strand_id
1 'polypeptide(L)'
;MTHAEGLWWKEGRIVVPDSKETKLLILQAMHDHPLAGHFSVTKTLKAINHRFYWRRAAQETILDHLLVKRGRKNKVEYLIKFLGYDVVHNMWQQDMTNCEQLVQDYWAGKPDSESLSAFL
;
A
#
# COMPACT_ATOMS: atom_id res chain seq x y z
N MET A 1 -9.90 -3.98 18.30
CA MET A 1 -9.25 -2.65 18.46
C MET A 1 -9.35 -2.28 19.92
N THR A 2 -8.35 -1.59 20.47
CA THR A 2 -8.34 -1.08 21.85
C THR A 2 -7.97 0.40 21.84
N HIS A 3 -8.37 1.14 22.88
CA HIS A 3 -8.01 2.54 23.07
C HIS A 3 -7.18 2.68 24.35
N ALA A 4 -6.02 3.31 24.25
CA ALA A 4 -5.09 3.53 25.36
C ALA A 4 -4.19 4.73 25.06
N GLU A 5 -3.88 5.54 26.08
CA GLU A 5 -2.99 6.72 25.98
C GLU A 5 -3.42 7.73 24.88
N GLY A 6 -4.73 7.85 24.65
CA GLY A 6 -5.28 8.72 23.61
C GLY A 6 -5.09 8.20 22.17
N LEU A 7 -4.64 6.95 22.01
CA LEU A 7 -4.40 6.30 20.73
C LEU A 7 -5.26 5.06 20.55
N TRP A 8 -5.57 4.75 19.29
CA TRP A 8 -6.22 3.52 18.89
C TRP A 8 -5.18 2.47 18.50
N TRP A 9 -5.41 1.23 18.92
CA TRP A 9 -4.49 0.12 18.68
C TRP A 9 -5.21 -1.06 18.02
N LYS A 10 -4.51 -1.71 17.08
CA LYS A 10 -4.94 -2.96 16.46
C LYS A 10 -3.74 -3.87 16.25
N GLU A 11 -3.80 -5.09 16.77
CA GLU A 11 -2.74 -6.11 16.60
C GLU A 11 -1.35 -5.57 16.97
N GLY A 12 -1.25 -4.87 18.10
CA GLY A 12 0.01 -4.28 18.59
C GLY A 12 0.50 -3.05 17.82
N ARG A 13 -0.29 -2.52 16.88
CA ARG A 13 0.08 -1.40 16.01
C ARG A 13 -0.83 -0.20 16.24
N ILE A 14 -0.27 1.01 16.11
CA ILE A 14 -1.03 2.27 16.26
C ILE A 14 -1.91 2.46 15.03
N VAL A 15 -3.21 2.64 15.22
CA VAL A 15 -4.17 2.88 14.16
C VAL A 15 -4.02 4.32 13.67
N VAL A 16 -3.71 4.48 12.38
CA VAL A 16 -3.64 5.81 11.75
C VAL A 16 -4.94 6.08 11.00
N PRO A 17 -5.53 7.29 11.17
CA PRO A 17 -6.67 7.72 10.38
C PRO A 17 -6.38 7.67 8.86
N ASP A 18 -7.44 7.51 8.06
CA ASP A 18 -7.34 7.55 6.60
C ASP A 18 -7.24 9.00 6.09
N SER A 19 -6.25 9.74 6.57
CA SER A 19 -5.91 11.09 6.13
C SER A 19 -4.61 11.08 5.34
N LYS A 20 -4.64 11.68 4.14
CA LYS A 20 -3.46 11.82 3.27
C LYS A 20 -2.34 12.59 3.98
N GLU A 21 -2.68 13.65 4.70
CA GLU A 21 -1.73 14.51 5.41
C GLU A 21 -1.05 13.75 6.55
N THR A 22 -1.83 13.07 7.40
CA THR A 22 -1.27 12.26 8.51
C THR A 22 -0.33 11.18 7.98
N LYS A 23 -0.70 10.52 6.88
CA LYS A 23 0.12 9.48 6.25
C LYS A 23 1.42 10.04 5.68
N LEU A 24 1.34 11.18 4.97
CA LEU A 24 2.53 11.86 4.43
C LEU A 24 3.50 12.25 5.54
N LEU A 25 3.00 12.81 6.64
CA LEU A 25 3.84 13.19 7.78
C LEU A 25 4.58 11.98 8.37
N ILE A 26 3.89 10.84 8.54
CA ILE A 26 4.50 9.61 9.04
C ILE A 26 5.53 9.06 8.03
N LEU A 27 5.22 9.07 6.73
CA LEU A 27 6.12 8.60 5.68
C LEU A 27 7.40 9.44 5.62
N GLN A 28 7.28 10.76 5.63
CA GLN A 28 8.40 11.71 5.63
C GLN A 28 9.27 11.54 6.89
N ALA A 29 8.65 11.51 8.07
CA ALA A 29 9.37 11.34 9.33
C ALA A 29 10.18 10.03 9.40
N MET A 30 9.71 8.97 8.74
CA MET A 30 10.42 7.68 8.68
C MET A 30 11.44 7.60 7.54
N HIS A 31 11.33 8.44 6.53
CA HIS A 31 12.27 8.53 5.41
C HIS A 31 13.50 9.39 5.78
N ASP A 32 13.30 10.54 6.42
CA ASP A 32 14.33 11.56 6.67
C ASP A 32 15.20 11.27 7.91
N HIS A 33 15.20 10.04 8.43
CA HIS A 33 15.99 9.70 9.61
C HIS A 33 17.49 9.68 9.25
N PRO A 34 18.38 10.41 9.94
CA PRO A 34 19.78 10.62 9.54
C PRO A 34 20.67 9.36 9.52
N LEU A 35 20.21 8.26 10.13
CA LEU A 35 20.84 6.92 10.04
C LEU A 35 20.20 6.03 8.97
N ALA A 36 19.14 6.50 8.33
CA ALA A 36 18.65 5.94 7.10
C ALA A 36 19.53 6.52 5.97
N GLY A 37 20.53 5.77 5.49
CA GLY A 37 21.15 6.05 4.19
C GLY A 37 20.11 6.07 3.05
N HIS A 38 20.50 5.83 1.80
CA HIS A 38 19.52 5.68 0.71
C HIS A 38 18.69 4.38 0.90
N PHE A 39 17.71 4.40 1.81
CA PHE A 39 16.85 3.27 2.12
C PHE A 39 15.80 3.16 1.02
N SER A 40 15.70 1.99 0.39
CA SER A 40 14.63 1.74 -0.57
C SER A 40 13.26 1.90 0.10
N VAL A 41 12.27 2.37 -0.66
CA VAL A 41 10.84 2.44 -0.28
C VAL A 41 10.40 1.23 0.55
N THR A 42 10.85 0.04 0.15
CA THR A 42 10.52 -1.24 0.78
C THR A 42 10.90 -1.29 2.25
N LYS A 43 12.09 -0.79 2.63
CA LYS A 43 12.55 -0.80 4.02
C LYS A 43 11.74 0.16 4.87
N THR A 44 11.46 1.36 4.35
CA THR A 44 10.63 2.36 5.02
C THR A 44 9.21 1.84 5.23
N LEU A 45 8.59 1.25 4.20
CA LEU A 45 7.27 0.63 4.31
C LEU A 45 7.23 -0.54 5.28
N LYS A 46 8.28 -1.37 5.33
CA LYS A 46 8.38 -2.47 6.29
C LYS A 46 8.44 -1.95 7.73
N ALA A 47 9.27 -0.94 7.99
CA ALA A 47 9.37 -0.31 9.30
C ALA A 47 8.04 0.33 9.74
N ILE A 48 7.37 0.98 8.81
CA ILE A 48 6.07 1.61 9.03
C ILE A 48 4.99 0.56 9.32
N ASN A 49 4.84 -0.47 8.51
CA ASN A 49 3.81 -1.51 8.69
C ASN A 49 4.01 -2.37 9.96
N HIS A 50 5.22 -2.36 10.52
CA HIS A 50 5.49 -2.95 11.84
C HIS A 50 4.96 -2.08 13.00
N ARG A 51 4.87 -0.76 12.83
CA ARG A 51 4.49 0.19 13.89
C ARG A 51 3.05 0.67 13.78
N PHE A 52 2.56 0.81 12.55
CA PHE A 52 1.28 1.43 12.24
C PHE A 52 0.32 0.45 11.57
N TYR A 53 -0.94 0.52 11.97
CA TYR A 53 -2.06 -0.12 11.31
C TYR A 53 -2.85 0.94 10.56
N TRP A 54 -2.98 0.80 9.25
CA TRP A 54 -3.70 1.76 8.41
C TRP A 54 -4.14 1.14 7.09
N ARG A 55 -5.30 1.55 6.60
CA ARG A 55 -5.75 1.21 5.24
C ARG A 55 -4.92 2.01 4.25
N ARG A 56 -4.49 1.41 3.14
CA ARG A 56 -3.67 2.10 2.11
C ARG A 56 -2.46 2.81 2.73
N ALA A 57 -1.60 2.01 3.35
CA ALA A 57 -0.43 2.43 4.11
C ALA A 57 0.39 3.53 3.40
N ALA A 58 0.71 3.26 2.14
CA ALA A 58 1.39 4.20 1.27
C ALA A 58 0.92 4.08 -0.19
N GLN A 59 0.08 3.10 -0.52
CA GLN A 59 -0.46 2.94 -1.87
C GLN A 59 -1.41 4.10 -2.18
N GLU A 60 -0.97 5.00 -3.04
CA GLU A 60 -1.76 6.14 -3.49
C GLU A 60 -2.71 5.71 -4.60
N THR A 61 -2.18 5.04 -5.63
CA THR A 61 -3.00 4.55 -6.75
C THR A 61 -2.37 3.32 -7.42
N ILE A 62 -3.20 2.55 -8.13
CA ILE A 62 -2.78 1.50 -9.05
C ILE A 62 -2.60 2.13 -10.43
N LEU A 63 -1.39 2.04 -10.98
CA LEU A 63 -1.05 2.56 -12.30
C LEU A 63 -1.31 1.52 -13.40
N ASP A 64 -1.07 0.25 -13.09
CA ASP A 64 -1.18 -0.84 -14.05
C ASP A 64 -1.42 -2.18 -13.33
N HIS A 65 -1.81 -3.20 -14.10
CA HIS A 65 -1.92 -4.57 -13.63
C HIS A 65 -1.38 -5.55 -14.69
N LEU A 66 -0.89 -6.70 -14.25
CA LEU A 66 -0.46 -7.76 -15.15
C LEU A 66 -0.87 -9.14 -14.62
N LEU A 67 -1.08 -10.07 -15.54
CA LEU A 67 -1.30 -11.48 -15.23
C LEU A 67 0.02 -12.23 -15.33
N VAL A 68 0.53 -12.70 -14.19
CA VAL A 68 1.68 -13.58 -14.15
C VAL A 68 1.24 -15.03 -14.16
N LYS A 69 1.76 -15.80 -15.11
CA LYS A 69 1.73 -17.26 -15.03
C LYS A 69 2.72 -17.74 -13.97
N ARG A 70 2.22 -18.20 -12.82
CA ARG A 70 3.04 -18.85 -11.79
C ARG A 70 2.54 -20.26 -11.52
N GLY A 71 3.09 -21.23 -12.26
CA GLY A 71 2.67 -22.63 -12.19
C GLY A 71 1.26 -22.82 -12.76
N ARG A 72 0.40 -23.55 -12.03
CA ARG A 72 -0.96 -23.91 -12.51
C ARG A 72 -1.98 -22.79 -12.43
N LYS A 73 -1.71 -21.70 -11.70
CA LYS A 73 -2.65 -20.59 -11.50
C LYS A 73 -2.05 -19.29 -12.00
N ASN A 74 -2.90 -18.46 -12.61
CA ASN A 74 -2.56 -17.08 -12.89
C ASN A 74 -2.62 -16.28 -11.58
N LYS A 75 -1.75 -15.28 -11.47
CA LYS A 75 -1.76 -14.30 -10.38
C LYS A 75 -1.77 -12.91 -10.98
N VAL A 76 -2.49 -11.99 -10.35
CA VAL A 76 -2.43 -10.57 -10.70
C VAL A 76 -1.33 -9.91 -9.88
N GLU A 77 -0.49 -9.11 -10.53
CA GLU A 77 0.39 -8.14 -9.87
C GLU A 77 -0.03 -6.72 -10.29
N TYR A 78 0.09 -5.76 -9.38
CA TYR A 78 -0.33 -4.37 -9.59
C TYR A 78 0.86 -3.42 -9.48
N LEU A 79 1.03 -2.50 -10.43
CA LEU A 79 2.06 -1.46 -10.36
C LEU A 79 1.52 -0.32 -9.50
N ILE A 80 2.18 -0.06 -8.37
CA ILE A 80 1.70 0.88 -7.38
C ILE A 80 2.48 2.19 -7.42
N LYS A 81 1.75 3.30 -7.40
CA LYS A 81 2.26 4.61 -7.04
C LYS A 81 2.21 4.80 -5.53
N PHE A 82 3.36 5.09 -4.92
CA PHE A 82 3.42 5.37 -3.49
C PHE A 82 3.28 6.87 -3.19
N LEU A 83 2.51 7.16 -2.16
CA LEU A 83 2.27 8.48 -1.61
C LEU A 83 3.58 9.12 -1.15
N GLY A 84 3.89 10.32 -1.65
CA GLY A 84 5.07 11.09 -1.23
C GLY A 84 6.41 10.62 -1.82
N TYR A 85 6.41 9.56 -2.62
CA TYR A 85 7.57 9.12 -3.38
C TYR A 85 7.47 9.58 -4.84
N ASP A 86 8.58 9.64 -5.56
CA ASP A 86 8.57 9.89 -7.01
C ASP A 86 8.11 8.64 -7.81
N VAL A 87 8.17 8.69 -9.14
CA VAL A 87 7.79 7.57 -10.00
C VAL A 87 8.86 6.47 -10.09
N VAL A 88 10.12 6.75 -9.72
CA VAL A 88 11.19 5.73 -9.76
C VAL A 88 11.03 4.69 -8.65
N HIS A 89 10.26 5.03 -7.62
CA HIS A 89 9.88 4.14 -6.54
C HIS A 89 8.62 3.32 -6.79
N ASN A 90 7.99 3.44 -7.97
CA ASN A 90 6.83 2.61 -8.30
C ASN A 90 7.24 1.12 -8.33
N MET A 91 6.43 0.25 -7.72
CA MET A 91 6.75 -1.18 -7.60
C MET A 91 5.54 -2.05 -7.86
N TRP A 92 5.78 -3.22 -8.44
CA TRP A 92 4.79 -4.28 -8.59
C TRP A 92 4.52 -4.95 -7.23
N GLN A 93 3.26 -5.02 -6.83
CA GLN A 93 2.79 -5.67 -5.60
C GLN A 93 1.73 -6.73 -5.90
N GLN A 94 1.86 -7.88 -5.25
CA GLN A 94 0.88 -8.97 -5.36
C GLN A 94 -0.10 -8.98 -4.18
N ASP A 95 0.37 -8.65 -2.97
CA ASP A 95 -0.46 -8.62 -1.77
C ASP A 95 -1.12 -7.25 -1.62
N MET A 96 -2.43 -7.22 -1.81
CA MET A 96 -3.27 -6.03 -1.73
C MET A 96 -4.27 -6.11 -0.57
N THR A 97 -4.11 -7.05 0.38
CA THR A 97 -5.06 -7.26 1.49
C THR A 97 -5.26 -6.02 2.37
N ASN A 98 -4.25 -5.17 2.49
CA ASN A 98 -4.34 -3.92 3.25
C ASN A 98 -5.00 -2.76 2.47
N CYS A 99 -5.30 -2.94 1.19
CA CYS A 99 -5.82 -1.92 0.28
C CYS A 99 -6.84 -2.49 -0.72
N GLU A 100 -7.68 -3.44 -0.30
CA GLU A 100 -8.72 -4.06 -1.14
C GLU A 100 -9.63 -3.03 -1.82
N GLN A 101 -10.01 -1.97 -1.12
CA GLN A 101 -10.81 -0.89 -1.71
C GLN A 101 -10.09 -0.23 -2.90
N LEU A 102 -8.76 -0.09 -2.86
CA LEU A 102 -8.01 0.49 -3.98
C LEU A 102 -8.10 -0.38 -5.23
N VAL A 103 -8.07 -1.70 -5.03
CA VAL A 103 -8.26 -2.67 -6.11
C VAL A 103 -9.68 -2.57 -6.65
N GLN A 104 -10.70 -2.52 -5.79
CA GLN A 104 -12.09 -2.38 -6.21
C GLN A 104 -12.31 -1.10 -7.04
N ASP A 105 -11.83 0.04 -6.55
CA ASP A 105 -11.97 1.33 -7.24
C ASP A 105 -11.28 1.31 -8.61
N TYR A 106 -10.10 0.69 -8.69
CA TYR A 106 -9.34 0.54 -9.94
C TYR A 106 -10.13 -0.23 -11.00
N TRP A 107 -10.74 -1.36 -10.63
CA TRP A 107 -11.50 -2.19 -11.57
C TRP A 107 -12.90 -1.64 -11.86
N ALA A 108 -13.52 -0.91 -10.94
CA ALA A 108 -14.82 -0.28 -11.17
C ALA A 108 -14.78 0.76 -12.31
N GLY A 109 -13.61 1.35 -12.58
CA GLY A 109 -13.40 2.28 -13.69
C GLY A 109 -13.07 1.61 -15.04
N LYS A 110 -12.98 0.28 -15.10
CA LYS A 110 -12.60 -0.47 -16.30
C LYS A 110 -13.82 -0.97 -17.07
N PRO A 111 -13.74 -1.08 -18.42
CA PRO A 111 -14.78 -1.73 -19.20
C PRO A 111 -14.88 -3.21 -18.83
N ASP A 112 -16.06 -3.82 -18.99
CA ASP A 112 -16.31 -5.22 -18.59
C ASP A 112 -15.33 -6.24 -19.19
N SER A 113 -14.83 -5.97 -20.41
CA SER A 113 -13.81 -6.76 -21.09
C SER A 113 -12.45 -6.81 -20.38
N GLU A 114 -12.21 -5.89 -19.45
CA GLU A 114 -11.04 -5.79 -18.57
C GLU A 114 -11.45 -5.90 -17.09
N SER A 115 -12.59 -6.53 -16.76
CA SER A 115 -12.99 -6.70 -15.37
C SER A 115 -12.20 -7.80 -14.65
N LEU A 116 -12.08 -7.71 -13.32
CA LEU A 116 -11.41 -8.74 -12.50
C LEU A 116 -12.02 -10.14 -12.73
N SER A 117 -13.34 -10.21 -12.97
CA SER A 117 -14.08 -11.44 -13.31
C SER A 117 -13.69 -12.06 -14.66
N ALA A 118 -13.09 -11.31 -15.58
CA ALA A 118 -12.61 -11.86 -16.84
C ALA A 118 -11.36 -12.73 -16.67
N PHE A 119 -10.71 -12.67 -15.51
CA PHE A 119 -9.40 -13.29 -15.25
C PHE A 119 -9.39 -14.30 -14.09
N LEU A 120 -10.52 -14.49 -13.41
CA LEU A 120 -10.73 -15.46 -12.31
C LEU A 120 -11.67 -16.59 -12.77
#